data_AF-X0WZK0-F1
#
_entry.id   AF-X0WZK0-F1
#
_cell.length_a   1.000
_cell.length_b   1.000
_cell.length_c   1.000
_cell.angle_alpha   90.00
_cell.angle_beta   90.00
_cell.angle_gamma   90.00
#
_symmetry.space_group_name_H-M   'P 1'
#
loop_
_entity.id
_entity.type
_entity.pdbx_description
1 polymer ?
#
loop_
_entity_poly.entity_id
_entity_poly.type
_entity_poly.pdbx_seq_one_letter_code
_entity_poly.pdbx_strand_id
1 'polypeptide(L)'
;MKEIGILEVHCHAKYLYTLCKICKTKKSNVTIFTTKEIFSRLEKYLENTKDYAIILKEDAESIHAFLKRVEKVCNDKIDVLFVNTFQLTCFHLPKYF
;
A
#
# COMPACT_ATOMS: atom_id res chain seq x y z
N MET A 1 -7.94 -16.06 -9.87
CA MET A 1 -8.27 -14.72 -9.31
C MET A 1 -7.21 -13.76 -9.78
N LYS A 2 -7.50 -12.46 -9.89
CA LYS A 2 -6.48 -11.45 -10.17
C LYS A 2 -5.75 -11.07 -8.90
N GLU A 3 -4.43 -11.06 -8.94
CA GLU A 3 -3.57 -10.72 -7.81
C GLU A 3 -3.16 -9.26 -7.94
N ILE A 4 -3.72 -8.40 -7.08
CA ILE A 4 -3.53 -6.95 -7.14
C ILE A 4 -2.65 -6.50 -5.97
N GLY A 5 -1.58 -5.78 -6.27
CA GLY A 5 -0.73 -5.13 -5.30
C GLY A 5 -1.09 -3.65 -5.13
N ILE A 6 -1.05 -3.13 -3.91
CA ILE A 6 -1.14 -1.69 -3.63
C ILE A 6 0.04 -1.30 -2.74
N LEU A 7 0.89 -0.39 -3.21
CA LEU A 7 2.07 0.11 -2.50
C LEU A 7 1.85 1.57 -2.06
N GLU A 8 1.88 1.79 -0.73
CA GLU A 8 1.78 3.11 -0.10
C GLU A 8 2.59 3.12 1.20
N VAL A 9 3.63 3.94 1.28
CA VAL A 9 4.56 3.98 2.42
C VAL A 9 4.72 5.38 3.03
N HIS A 10 4.02 6.39 2.52
CA HIS A 10 4.26 7.79 2.84
C HIS A 10 3.11 8.52 3.52
N CYS A 11 1.84 8.39 3.10
CA CYS A 11 0.85 9.35 3.62
C CYS A 11 -0.62 8.93 3.79
N HIS A 12 -1.31 8.49 2.74
CA HIS A 12 -2.78 8.56 2.76
C HIS A 12 -3.46 7.23 3.03
N ALA A 13 -3.68 6.91 4.31
CA ALA A 13 -4.51 5.76 4.72
C ALA A 13 -5.92 5.78 4.09
N LYS A 14 -6.50 6.96 3.85
CA LYS A 14 -7.78 7.11 3.14
C LYS A 14 -7.68 6.74 1.66
N TYR A 15 -6.62 7.16 0.98
CA TYR A 15 -6.38 6.78 -0.41
C TYR A 15 -6.16 5.28 -0.54
N LEU A 16 -5.33 4.72 0.36
CA LEU A 16 -5.10 3.29 0.45
C LEU A 16 -6.42 2.53 0.69
N TYR A 17 -7.28 3.02 1.57
CA TYR A 17 -8.63 2.47 1.79
C TYR A 17 -9.47 2.50 0.50
N THR A 18 -9.51 3.63 -0.21
CA THR A 18 -10.26 3.76 -1.46
C THR A 18 -9.76 2.75 -2.50
N LEU A 19 -8.45 2.62 -2.69
CA LEU A 19 -7.89 1.62 -3.60
C LEU A 19 -8.22 0.20 -3.17
N CYS A 20 -8.12 -0.12 -1.88
CA CYS A 20 -8.49 -1.43 -1.35
C CYS A 20 -9.95 -1.75 -1.68
N LYS A 21 -10.87 -0.80 -1.48
CA LYS A 21 -12.30 -0.96 -1.77
C LYS A 21 -12.59 -1.15 -3.26
N ILE A 22 -11.92 -0.40 -4.13
CA ILE A 22 -12.07 -0.51 -5.59
C ILE A 22 -11.53 -1.86 -6.08
N CYS A 23 -10.35 -2.25 -5.58
CA CYS A 23 -9.67 -3.45 -6.03
C CYS A 23 -10.25 -4.73 -5.42
N LYS A 24 -10.92 -4.66 -4.26
CA LYS A 24 -11.50 -5.83 -3.59
C LYS A 24 -12.83 -6.24 -4.21
N THR A 25 -12.76 -7.18 -5.14
CA THR A 25 -13.91 -7.85 -5.75
C THR A 25 -13.89 -9.35 -5.47
N LYS A 26 -14.97 -10.07 -5.83
CA LYS A 26 -15.02 -11.55 -5.75
C LYS A 26 -13.99 -12.25 -6.63
N LYS A 27 -13.40 -11.56 -7.60
CA LYS A 27 -12.46 -12.13 -8.58
C LYS A 27 -11.01 -11.71 -8.33
N SER A 28 -10.72 -11.09 -7.20
CA SER A 28 -9.42 -10.47 -6.92
C SER A 28 -8.94 -10.68 -5.50
N ASN A 29 -7.65 -10.93 -5.35
CA ASN A 29 -6.93 -10.89 -4.10
C ASN A 29 -6.11 -9.61 -4.03
N VAL A 30 -6.13 -8.95 -2.88
CA VAL A 30 -5.45 -7.67 -2.70
C VAL A 30 -4.32 -7.86 -1.69
N THR A 31 -3.10 -7.53 -2.12
CA THR A 31 -1.91 -7.45 -1.26
C THR A 31 -1.55 -5.99 -1.02
N ILE A 32 -1.49 -5.59 0.24
CA ILE A 32 -1.16 -4.23 0.66
C ILE A 32 0.30 -4.20 1.12
N PHE A 33 1.11 -3.36 0.48
CA PHE A 33 2.49 -3.09 0.86
C PHE A 33 2.56 -1.72 1.53
N THR A 34 2.83 -1.66 2.83
CA THR A 34 2.76 -0.40 3.58
C THR A 34 3.62 -0.39 4.84
N THR A 35 3.56 0.65 5.66
CA THR A 35 4.21 0.75 6.96
C THR A 35 3.23 0.42 8.10
N LYS A 36 3.75 0.03 9.27
CA LYS A 36 2.92 -0.20 10.47
C LYS A 36 2.07 1.02 10.82
N GLU A 37 2.63 2.22 10.71
CA GLU A 37 1.94 3.47 11.03
C GLU A 37 0.74 3.69 10.11
N ILE A 38 0.92 3.58 8.79
CA ILE A 38 -0.17 3.76 7.83
C ILE A 38 -1.20 2.65 7.98
N PHE A 39 -0.76 1.41 8.19
CA PHE A 39 -1.66 0.28 8.41
C PHE A 39 -2.54 0.49 9.65
N SER A 40 -1.99 0.94 10.77
CA SER A 40 -2.78 1.21 12.00
C SER A 40 -3.89 2.24 11.79
N ARG A 41 -3.68 3.20 10.87
CA ARG A 41 -4.69 4.19 10.47
C ARG A 41 -5.70 3.60 9.49
N LEU A 42 -5.24 2.73 8.58
CA LEU A 42 -6.08 2.02 7.61
C LEU A 42 -7.05 1.04 8.30
N GLU A 43 -6.60 0.34 9.34
CA GLU A 43 -7.41 -0.65 10.07
C GLU A 43 -8.73 -0.06 10.59
N LYS A 44 -8.74 1.22 10.94
CA LYS A 44 -9.96 1.95 11.38
C LYS A 44 -11.03 2.07 10.29
N TYR A 45 -10.66 1.88 9.02
CA TYR A 45 -11.56 1.97 7.87
C TYR A 45 -11.90 0.61 7.27
N LEU A 46 -11.10 -0.43 7.53
CA LEU A 46 -11.32 -1.77 7.00
C LEU A 46 -12.30 -2.54 7.90
N GLU A 47 -13.41 -2.99 7.33
CA GLU A 47 -14.41 -3.80 8.06
C GLU A 47 -13.83 -5.17 8.47
N ASN A 48 -12.99 -5.77 7.62
CA ASN A 48 -12.33 -7.04 7.90
C ASN A 48 -10.93 -7.07 7.26
N THR A 49 -9.90 -6.99 8.11
CA THR A 49 -8.50 -7.01 7.67
C THR A 49 -8.06 -8.36 7.12
N LYS A 50 -8.73 -9.46 7.48
CA LYS A 50 -8.41 -10.83 7.01
C LYS A 50 -8.64 -11.03 5.52
N ASP A 51 -9.40 -10.13 4.89
CA ASP A 51 -9.67 -10.19 3.46
C ASP A 51 -8.50 -9.70 2.59
N TYR A 52 -7.43 -9.22 3.21
CA TYR A 52 -6.27 -8.63 2.56
C TYR A 52 -4.99 -9.35 3.01
N ALA A 53 -4.08 -9.61 2.06
CA ALA A 53 -2.71 -9.93 2.42
C ALA A 53 -1.98 -8.62 2.73
N ILE A 54 -1.27 -8.56 3.86
CA ILE A 54 -0.60 -7.34 4.30
C ILE A 54 0.89 -7.62 4.48
N ILE A 55 1.72 -6.80 3.84
CA ILE A 55 3.17 -6.87 3.93
C ILE A 55 3.66 -5.51 4.44
N LEU A 56 4.09 -5.53 5.71
CA LEU A 56 4.57 -4.33 6.39
C LEU A 56 6.09 -4.19 6.21
N LYS A 57 6.53 -2.96 6.01
CA LYS A 57 7.93 -2.57 6.18
C LYS A 57 8.34 -2.79 7.64
N GLU A 58 9.48 -3.41 7.87
CA GLU A 58 10.02 -3.61 9.20
C GLU A 58 10.69 -2.33 9.73
N ASP A 59 10.78 -2.16 11.05
CA ASP A 59 11.21 -0.88 11.64
C ASP A 59 12.67 -0.55 11.27
N ALA A 60 13.56 -1.55 11.28
CA ALA A 60 14.97 -1.41 10.90
C ALA A 60 15.24 -1.56 9.38
N GLU A 61 14.23 -1.92 8.58
CA GLU A 61 14.38 -2.13 7.14
C GLU A 61 14.52 -0.78 6.43
N SER A 62 15.50 -0.65 5.53
CA SER A 62 15.58 0.55 4.67
C SER A 62 14.46 0.54 3.63
N ILE A 63 14.10 1.71 3.09
CA ILE A 63 13.09 1.76 2.03
C ILE A 63 13.52 0.94 0.80
N HIS A 64 14.82 0.93 0.47
CA HIS A 64 15.34 0.14 -0.64
C HIS A 64 15.19 -1.37 -0.39
N ALA A 65 15.53 -1.84 0.81
CA ALA A 65 15.37 -3.26 1.17
C ALA A 65 13.89 -3.67 1.12
N PHE A 66 12.99 -2.82 1.60
CA PHE A 66 11.55 -3.04 1.51
C PHE A 66 11.09 -3.16 0.06
N LEU A 67 11.48 -2.21 -0.80
CA LEU A 67 11.11 -2.24 -2.22
C LEU A 67 11.68 -3.46 -2.94
N LYS A 68 12.86 -3.95 -2.59
CA LYS A 68 13.42 -5.21 -3.12
C LYS A 68 12.57 -6.43 -2.73
N ARG A 69 12.04 -6.44 -1.50
CA ARG A 69 11.12 -7.49 -1.04
C ARG A 69 9.76 -7.39 -1.74
N VAL A 70 9.23 -6.17 -1.93
CA VAL A 70 8.02 -5.92 -2.71
C VAL A 70 8.21 -6.40 -4.17
N GLU A 71 9.32 -6.04 -4.81
CA GLU A 71 9.68 -6.44 -6.17
C GLU A 71 9.65 -7.97 -6.32
N LYS A 72 10.27 -8.70 -5.38
CA LYS A 72 10.24 -10.16 -5.37
C LYS A 72 8.80 -10.70 -5.33
N VAL A 73 7.98 -10.21 -4.39
CA VAL A 73 6.59 -10.63 -4.28
C VAL A 73 5.79 -10.28 -5.55
N CYS A 74 6.05 -9.11 -6.13
CA CYS A 74 5.38 -8.68 -7.35
C CYS A 74 5.69 -9.59 -8.53
N ASN A 75 6.97 -9.90 -8.75
CA ASN A 75 7.40 -10.79 -9.82
C ASN A 75 6.88 -12.23 -9.65
N ASP A 76 6.71 -12.68 -8.41
CA ASP A 76 6.26 -14.05 -8.14
C ASP A 76 4.75 -14.23 -8.34
N LYS A 77 3.92 -13.24 -7.97
CA LYS A 77 2.47 -13.46 -7.90
C LYS A 77 1.56 -12.28 -8.25
N ILE A 78 2.04 -11.04 -8.38
CA ILE A 78 1.15 -9.88 -8.58
C ILE A 78 0.95 -9.62 -10.07
N ASP A 79 -0.30 -9.61 -10.53
CA ASP A 79 -0.66 -9.28 -11.91
C ASP A 79 -0.54 -7.78 -12.19
N VAL A 80 -0.98 -6.94 -11.23
CA VAL A 80 -1.05 -5.49 -11.37
C VAL A 80 -0.66 -4.83 -10.05
N LEU A 81 0.27 -3.87 -10.11
CA LEU A 81 0.70 -3.09 -8.96
C LEU A 81 0.25 -1.62 -9.10
N PHE A 82 -0.56 -1.15 -8.16
CA PHE A 82 -0.83 0.27 -7.97
C PHE A 82 0.21 0.85 -7.02
N VAL A 83 0.98 1.83 -7.49
CA VAL A 83 1.96 2.53 -6.66
C VAL A 83 1.44 3.93 -6.39
N ASN A 84 1.20 4.26 -5.12
CA ASN A 84 0.94 5.65 -4.77
C ASN A 84 2.25 6.41 -4.58
N THR A 85 2.65 7.15 -5.61
CA THR A 85 3.76 8.10 -5.54
C THR A 85 3.29 9.53 -5.31
N PHE A 86 1.98 9.78 -5.16
CA PHE A 86 1.44 11.11 -4.89
C PHE A 86 1.75 11.52 -3.44
N GLN A 87 3.00 11.91 -3.16
CA GLN A 87 3.38 13.05 -2.32
C GLN A 87 4.87 13.02 -1.96
N LEU A 88 5.66 13.64 -2.82
CA LEU A 88 6.76 14.52 -2.38
C LEU A 88 6.64 15.90 -3.02
N THR A 89 6.11 16.00 -4.25
CA THR A 89 5.99 17.27 -4.97
C THR A 89 5.01 18.27 -4.36
N CYS A 90 3.91 17.86 -3.73
CA CYS A 90 2.96 18.81 -3.12
C CYS A 90 3.25 19.18 -1.66
N PHE A 91 4.03 18.36 -0.92
CA PHE A 91 4.46 18.70 0.44
C PHE A 91 5.68 19.64 0.47
N HIS A 92 6.46 19.68 -0.62
CA HIS A 92 7.59 20.60 -0.80
C HIS A 92 7.27 21.83 -1.66
N LEU A 93 6.02 22.07 -2.04
CA LEU A 93 5.65 23.39 -2.53
C LEU A 93 5.87 24.40 -1.39
N PRO A 94 6.63 25.48 -1.59
CA PRO A 94 6.77 26.51 -0.59
C PRO A 94 5.37 26.95 -0.19
N LYS A 95 5.08 26.94 1.12
CA LYS A 95 3.88 27.60 1.63
C LYS A 95 4.05 29.09 1.33
N TYR A 96 3.54 29.54 0.19
CA TYR A 96 3.27 30.95 -0.05
C TYR A 96 1.95 31.28 0.66
N PHE A 97 2.01 31.41 1.98
CA PHE A 97 0.99 32.06 2.80
C PHE A 97 1.68 32.81 3.92
#